data_AF-A0AA96GAM2-F1
#
_entry.id   AF-A0AA96GAM2-F1
#
_cell.length_a   1.000
_cell.length_b   1.000
_cell.length_c   1.000
_cell.angle_alpha   90.00
_cell.angle_beta   90.00
_cell.angle_gamma   90.00
#
_symmetry.space_group_name_H-M   'P 1'
#
loop_
_entity.id
_entity.type
_entity.pdbx_description
1 polymer ?
#
loop_
_entity_poly.entity_id
_entity_poly.type
_entity_poly.pdbx_seq_one_letter_code
_entity_poly.pdbx_strand_id
1 'polypeptide(L)'
;MKKGGFGLFLILIFIAGFPSLPWAQLDIQYQSRSQDHLGSWKEGVKPKPVSGLTIELISALADYQELVSSDNFPNAVKLQFYLDDEHAVYLTVRELDYRTYYWLDKVEPARVWEKGFQNVFAWPTDPVLQHLTPKLGLYELGALVRLDAESTSSIERVAPAVLYHKDAPSRIEGYFFTLKTGEDARLLASITHKASGKEVERQLFRRKRAGLPFTIHWEAEDAEPGSYKLDISGFSLSSNQPISKEIHFYHQPIVNP
;
A
#
# COMPACT_ATOMS: atom_id res chain seq x y z
N MET A 1 34.57 -31.22 77.30
CA MET A 1 33.79 -29.96 77.26
C MET A 1 34.18 -29.20 75.99
N LYS A 2 33.29 -29.11 74.98
CA LYS A 2 32.68 -27.86 74.43
C LYS A 2 33.73 -26.78 74.08
N LYS A 3 33.91 -26.23 72.86
CA LYS A 3 33.05 -25.87 71.71
C LYS A 3 33.96 -25.88 70.46
N GLY A 4 33.57 -26.19 69.23
CA GLY A 4 32.47 -25.61 68.45
C GLY A 4 32.99 -24.40 67.66
N GLY A 5 33.40 -24.59 66.39
CA GLY A 5 33.87 -23.53 65.50
C GLY A 5 33.62 -23.91 64.04
N PHE A 6 32.43 -23.57 63.55
CA PHE A 6 32.03 -23.66 62.14
C PHE A 6 32.84 -22.66 61.31
N GLY A 7 33.74 -23.15 60.46
CA GLY A 7 34.39 -22.36 59.42
C GLY A 7 33.44 -22.22 58.22
N LEU A 8 32.91 -21.01 58.05
CA LEU A 8 31.99 -20.62 56.99
C LEU A 8 32.70 -20.71 55.62
N PHE A 9 32.24 -21.61 54.73
CA PHE A 9 32.63 -21.61 53.32
C PHE A 9 31.96 -20.42 52.62
N LEU A 10 32.77 -19.44 52.22
CA LEU A 10 32.33 -18.30 51.43
C LEU A 10 32.39 -18.70 49.95
N ILE A 11 31.28 -19.22 49.42
CA ILE A 11 31.12 -19.47 47.97
C ILE A 11 30.83 -18.12 47.31
N LEU A 12 31.84 -17.55 46.65
CA LEU A 12 31.67 -16.44 45.72
C LEU A 12 30.94 -16.97 44.48
N ILE A 13 29.65 -16.71 44.38
CA ILE A 13 28.88 -16.90 43.15
C ILE A 13 29.25 -15.72 42.23
N PHE A 14 30.09 -15.97 41.23
CA PHE A 14 30.19 -15.11 40.06
C PHE A 14 28.84 -15.17 39.34
N ILE A 15 27.98 -14.18 39.56
CA ILE A 15 26.84 -13.92 38.69
C ILE A 15 27.46 -13.42 37.38
N ALA A 16 27.70 -14.35 36.45
CA ALA A 16 27.99 -14.04 35.07
C ALA A 16 26.83 -13.15 34.57
N GLY A 17 27.15 -11.89 34.28
CA GLY A 17 26.21 -10.97 33.67
C GLY A 17 25.70 -11.57 32.38
N PHE A 18 24.44 -11.98 32.38
CA PHE A 18 23.74 -12.28 31.14
C PHE A 18 23.76 -10.99 30.31
N PRO A 19 24.32 -10.99 29.09
CA PRO A 19 24.19 -9.85 28.21
C PRO A 19 22.70 -9.72 27.87
N SER A 20 22.02 -8.77 28.53
CA SER A 20 20.66 -8.40 28.18
C SER A 20 20.70 -7.57 26.91
N LEU A 21 20.66 -8.23 25.75
CA LEU A 21 20.29 -7.71 24.43
C LEU A 21 20.02 -8.95 23.54
N PRO A 22 18.83 -9.10 22.92
CA PRO A 22 18.19 -8.05 22.12
C PRO A 22 16.64 -7.99 22.27
N TRP A 23 16.11 -6.91 22.83
CA TRP A 23 14.66 -6.61 22.75
C TRP A 23 14.26 -5.89 21.46
N ALA A 24 15.16 -5.80 20.47
CA ALA A 24 14.94 -5.08 19.21
C ALA A 24 14.67 -6.01 18.01
N GLN A 25 14.53 -7.33 18.20
CA GLN A 25 14.58 -8.29 17.10
C GLN A 25 13.22 -8.81 16.60
N LEU A 26 12.08 -8.19 16.92
CA LEU A 26 10.76 -8.73 16.56
C LEU A 26 9.76 -7.76 15.93
N ASP A 27 10.01 -6.45 15.86
CA ASP A 27 8.96 -5.52 15.41
C ASP A 27 8.74 -5.52 13.88
N ILE A 28 9.70 -5.96 13.08
CA ILE A 28 9.55 -5.97 11.61
C ILE A 28 8.67 -7.14 11.13
N GLN A 29 8.43 -8.16 11.98
CA GLN A 29 7.60 -9.30 11.59
C GLN A 29 6.16 -8.89 11.34
N TYR A 30 5.52 -9.54 10.37
CA TYR A 30 4.12 -9.29 10.06
C TYR A 30 3.21 -9.70 11.22
N GLN A 31 2.62 -8.70 11.88
CA GLN A 31 1.81 -8.88 13.09
C GLN A 31 0.66 -7.89 13.15
N SER A 32 -0.31 -8.16 14.04
CA SER A 32 -1.40 -7.23 14.32
C SER A 32 -0.88 -6.04 15.12
N ARG A 33 -1.39 -4.85 14.78
CA ARG A 33 -1.11 -3.57 15.42
C ARG A 33 -2.41 -2.84 15.69
N SER A 34 -2.42 -1.99 16.70
CA SER A 34 -3.60 -1.20 17.04
C SER A 34 -3.23 0.08 17.77
N GLN A 35 -3.98 1.14 17.53
CA GLN A 35 -3.89 2.40 18.26
C GLN A 35 -5.28 3.02 18.37
N ASP A 36 -5.70 3.44 19.56
CA ASP A 36 -7.10 3.77 19.89
C ASP A 36 -7.79 4.72 18.89
N HIS A 37 -7.05 5.68 18.32
CA HIS A 37 -7.59 6.68 17.39
C HIS A 37 -7.38 6.34 15.90
N LEU A 38 -6.63 5.27 15.59
CA LEU A 38 -6.35 4.83 14.21
C LEU A 38 -7.07 3.53 13.85
N GLY A 39 -7.35 2.69 14.85
CA GLY A 39 -7.95 1.37 14.69
C GLY A 39 -6.91 0.26 14.77
N SER A 40 -7.19 -0.88 14.13
CA SER A 40 -6.32 -2.05 14.02
C SER A 40 -5.89 -2.31 12.59
N TRP A 41 -4.72 -2.90 12.40
CA TRP A 41 -4.23 -3.35 11.10
C TRP A 41 -3.22 -4.49 11.29
N LYS A 42 -2.77 -5.11 10.19
CA LYS A 42 -1.61 -5.99 10.20
C LYS A 42 -0.50 -5.39 9.36
N GLU A 43 0.73 -5.43 9.85
CA GLU A 43 1.88 -4.83 9.18
C GLU A 43 3.17 -5.57 9.49
N GLY A 44 4.06 -5.64 8.50
CA GLY A 44 5.42 -6.12 8.63
C GLY A 44 5.96 -6.69 7.33
N VAL A 45 7.01 -7.49 7.42
CA VAL A 45 7.59 -8.20 6.28
C VAL A 45 6.82 -9.50 6.03
N LYS A 46 6.22 -9.62 4.84
CA LYS A 46 5.39 -10.75 4.43
C LYS A 46 5.82 -11.23 3.04
N PRO A 47 6.69 -12.24 2.94
CA PRO A 47 7.05 -12.82 1.65
C PRO A 47 5.85 -13.57 1.09
N LYS A 48 5.00 -12.88 0.32
CA LYS A 48 3.85 -13.48 -0.35
C LYS A 48 4.24 -13.82 -1.79
N PRO A 49 3.89 -15.02 -2.29
CA PRO A 49 4.05 -15.31 -3.71
C PRO A 49 3.22 -14.35 -4.56
N VAL A 50 3.71 -14.09 -5.78
CA VAL A 50 3.02 -13.34 -6.83
C VAL A 50 1.61 -13.93 -7.01
N SER A 51 0.58 -13.10 -7.08
CA SER A 51 -0.76 -13.63 -7.38
C SER A 51 -0.70 -14.30 -8.76
N GLY A 52 -1.20 -15.52 -8.89
CA GLY A 52 -1.23 -16.27 -10.16
C GLY A 52 -2.19 -15.68 -11.20
N LEU A 53 -2.52 -14.39 -11.09
CA LEU A 53 -3.40 -13.68 -12.01
C LEU A 53 -2.65 -13.21 -13.25
N THR A 54 -3.42 -13.05 -14.32
CA THR A 54 -2.90 -12.52 -15.57
C THR A 54 -2.53 -11.03 -15.47
N ILE A 55 -3.34 -10.22 -14.77
CA ILE A 55 -3.05 -8.81 -14.41
C ILE A 55 -3.54 -8.51 -12.99
N GLU A 56 -2.61 -8.04 -12.15
CA GLU A 56 -2.86 -7.61 -10.77
C GLU A 56 -2.73 -6.10 -10.64
N LEU A 57 -3.74 -5.44 -10.07
CA LEU A 57 -3.64 -4.04 -9.65
C LEU A 57 -2.93 -3.98 -8.29
N ILE A 58 -1.89 -3.15 -8.21
CA ILE A 58 -1.02 -3.01 -7.03
C ILE A 58 -1.30 -1.73 -6.31
N SER A 59 -1.49 -0.65 -7.06
CA SER A 59 -1.63 0.69 -6.53
C SER A 59 -2.57 1.51 -7.40
N ALA A 60 -3.37 2.35 -6.77
CA ALA A 60 -4.15 3.41 -7.41
C ALA A 60 -3.98 4.67 -6.56
N LEU A 61 -3.04 5.53 -6.95
CA LEU A 61 -2.68 6.73 -6.20
C LEU A 61 -2.94 8.00 -7.01
N ALA A 62 -3.27 9.09 -6.35
CA ALA A 62 -3.19 10.42 -6.93
C ALA A 62 -1.73 10.72 -7.32
N ASP A 63 -1.53 11.45 -8.41
CA ASP A 63 -0.23 12.03 -8.76
C ASP A 63 0.07 13.18 -7.80
N TYR A 64 0.67 12.83 -6.65
CA TYR A 64 1.06 13.76 -5.62
C TYR A 64 2.29 13.25 -4.88
N GLN A 65 3.27 14.14 -4.70
CA GLN A 65 4.47 13.87 -3.90
C GLN A 65 4.88 15.13 -3.11
N GLU A 66 5.00 14.97 -1.80
CA GLU A 66 5.69 15.90 -0.90
C GLU A 66 7.22 15.76 -0.99
N LEU A 67 7.92 16.88 -0.80
CA LEU A 67 9.36 16.90 -0.61
C LEU A 67 9.74 16.26 0.72
N VAL A 68 10.22 15.02 0.69
CA VAL A 68 10.77 14.33 1.85
C VAL A 68 12.28 14.62 1.91
N SER A 69 12.76 15.18 3.03
CA SER A 69 14.20 15.32 3.25
C SER A 69 14.87 13.94 3.22
N SER A 70 15.93 13.78 2.43
CA SER A 70 16.58 12.49 2.11
C SER A 70 16.97 11.64 3.32
N ASP A 71 17.14 12.27 4.49
CA ASP A 71 17.81 11.64 5.61
C ASP A 71 16.86 10.84 6.50
N ASN A 72 15.56 11.19 6.55
CA ASN A 72 14.60 10.57 7.47
C ASN A 72 13.27 10.20 6.78
N PHE A 73 12.86 8.94 6.94
CA PHE A 73 11.50 8.54 6.62
C PHE A 73 10.55 9.24 7.60
N PRO A 74 9.39 9.78 7.17
CA PRO A 74 8.49 10.49 8.07
C PRO A 74 8.00 9.60 9.21
N ASN A 75 7.75 10.14 10.41
CA ASN A 75 7.31 9.35 11.58
C ASN A 75 5.96 8.65 11.40
N ALA A 76 5.12 9.19 10.53
CA ALA A 76 3.82 8.64 10.19
C ALA A 76 3.54 8.88 8.70
N VAL A 77 2.78 7.98 8.11
CA VAL A 77 2.25 8.11 6.75
C VAL A 77 0.74 8.13 6.83
N LYS A 78 0.11 8.83 5.89
CA LYS A 78 -1.32 9.02 5.78
C LYS A 78 -1.77 8.61 4.38
N LEU A 79 -2.92 7.96 4.34
CA LEU A 79 -3.66 7.64 3.14
C LEU A 79 -5.03 8.30 3.24
N GLN A 80 -5.37 9.16 2.29
CA GLN A 80 -6.68 9.80 2.21
C GLN A 80 -7.38 9.41 0.90
N PHE A 81 -8.67 9.14 0.93
CA PHE A 81 -9.41 8.76 -0.28
C PHE A 81 -10.87 9.26 -0.24
N TYR A 82 -11.44 9.41 -1.42
CA TYR A 82 -12.85 9.80 -1.60
C TYR A 82 -13.74 8.56 -1.75
N LEU A 83 -14.91 8.59 -1.11
CA LEU A 83 -16.00 7.66 -1.38
C LEU A 83 -17.22 8.40 -1.94
N ASP A 84 -17.75 7.94 -3.08
CA ASP A 84 -18.96 8.49 -3.71
C ASP A 84 -20.26 8.01 -3.04
N ASP A 85 -20.20 6.88 -2.32
CA ASP A 85 -21.29 6.29 -1.55
C ASP A 85 -20.75 5.47 -0.36
N GLU A 86 -21.63 4.81 0.38
CA GLU A 86 -21.25 3.83 1.39
C GLU A 86 -20.66 2.56 0.75
N HIS A 87 -19.44 2.22 1.13
CA HIS A 87 -18.71 1.06 0.60
C HIS A 87 -18.06 0.24 1.71
N ALA A 88 -18.00 -1.09 1.51
CA ALA A 88 -17.07 -1.91 2.27
C ALA A 88 -15.65 -1.66 1.73
N VAL A 89 -14.73 -1.24 2.58
CA VAL A 89 -13.38 -0.81 2.17
C VAL A 89 -12.32 -1.82 2.62
N TYR A 90 -11.45 -2.20 1.70
CA TYR A 90 -10.30 -3.06 1.97
C TYR A 90 -9.02 -2.34 1.54
N LEU A 91 -8.22 -1.92 2.53
CA LEU A 91 -6.99 -1.17 2.33
C LEU A 91 -5.79 -2.11 2.35
N THR A 92 -4.89 -1.95 1.37
CA THR A 92 -3.58 -2.58 1.36
C THR A 92 -2.51 -1.53 1.03
N VAL A 93 -1.39 -1.55 1.76
CA VAL A 93 -0.17 -0.80 1.43
C VAL A 93 0.98 -1.79 1.32
N ARG A 94 1.75 -1.70 0.25
CA ARG A 94 2.87 -2.61 -0.02
C ARG A 94 3.85 -1.97 -0.95
N GLU A 95 5.05 -2.52 -1.06
CA GLU A 95 6.00 -2.07 -2.09
C GLU A 95 5.44 -2.23 -3.51
N LEU A 96 5.69 -1.24 -4.37
CA LEU A 96 5.40 -1.34 -5.81
C LEU A 96 6.27 -2.44 -6.44
N ASP A 97 7.54 -2.48 -6.07
CA ASP A 97 8.50 -3.52 -6.45
C ASP A 97 9.12 -4.15 -5.21
N TYR A 98 8.94 -5.47 -5.03
CA TYR A 98 9.29 -6.13 -3.78
C TYR A 98 10.81 -6.24 -3.63
N ARG A 99 11.38 -5.47 -2.71
CA ARG A 99 12.77 -5.59 -2.27
C ARG A 99 12.84 -5.99 -0.80
N THR A 100 11.93 -5.47 0.03
CA THR A 100 11.87 -5.76 1.48
C THR A 100 10.68 -6.62 1.88
N TYR A 101 9.70 -6.79 0.97
CA TYR A 101 8.41 -7.44 1.21
C TYR A 101 7.56 -6.77 2.30
N TYR A 102 7.66 -5.45 2.41
CA TYR A 102 6.79 -4.66 3.28
C TYR A 102 5.33 -4.83 2.86
N TRP A 103 4.48 -5.06 3.86
CA TRP A 103 3.05 -5.27 3.67
C TRP A 103 2.26 -4.74 4.86
N LEU A 104 1.18 -4.03 4.55
CA LEU A 104 0.15 -3.60 5.48
C LEU A 104 -1.22 -3.93 4.88
N ASP A 105 -2.06 -4.63 5.64
CA ASP A 105 -3.43 -4.98 5.23
C ASP A 105 -4.33 -5.17 6.47
N LYS A 106 -5.55 -5.69 6.25
CA LYS A 106 -6.52 -5.99 7.32
C LYS A 106 -6.80 -4.78 8.22
N VAL A 107 -6.92 -3.61 7.60
CA VAL A 107 -7.25 -2.36 8.30
C VAL A 107 -8.70 -2.40 8.76
N GLU A 108 -8.88 -2.20 10.05
CA GLU A 108 -10.15 -2.00 10.73
C GLU A 108 -10.10 -0.60 11.35
N PRO A 109 -10.75 0.41 10.74
CA PRO A 109 -10.60 1.78 11.18
C PRO A 109 -11.29 2.01 12.53
N ALA A 110 -10.76 2.95 13.33
CA ALA A 110 -11.42 3.37 14.57
C ALA A 110 -12.79 4.01 14.35
N ARG A 111 -13.03 4.56 13.16
CA ARG A 111 -14.31 5.13 12.72
C ARG A 111 -14.72 4.49 11.40
N VAL A 112 -16.01 4.28 11.21
CA VAL A 112 -16.55 3.74 9.96
C VAL A 112 -16.20 4.71 8.82
N TRP A 113 -15.88 4.16 7.65
CA TRP A 113 -15.64 4.96 6.45
C TRP A 113 -16.94 5.63 5.99
N GLU A 114 -16.84 6.86 5.54
CA GLU A 114 -17.98 7.71 5.20
C GLU A 114 -17.87 8.26 3.78
N LYS A 115 -19.00 8.63 3.20
CA LYS A 115 -19.01 9.35 1.92
C LYS A 115 -18.24 10.67 2.01
N GLY A 116 -17.36 10.95 1.05
CA GLY A 116 -16.51 12.14 1.01
C GLY A 116 -15.03 11.86 1.23
N PHE A 117 -14.25 12.91 1.50
CA PHE A 117 -12.77 12.87 1.64
C PHE A 117 -12.27 12.74 3.08
N GLN A 118 -13.15 12.66 4.07
CA GLN A 118 -12.79 12.54 5.48
C GLN A 118 -12.14 11.20 5.85
N ASN A 119 -12.10 10.25 4.91
CA ASN A 119 -11.49 8.94 5.11
C ASN A 119 -9.97 9.06 5.10
N VAL A 120 -9.38 9.14 6.29
CA VAL A 120 -7.93 9.16 6.48
C VAL A 120 -7.51 7.97 7.32
N PHE A 121 -6.64 7.14 6.77
CA PHE A 121 -5.88 6.14 7.52
C PHE A 121 -4.47 6.66 7.75
N ALA A 122 -4.05 6.77 8.99
CA ALA A 122 -2.67 7.10 9.34
C ALA A 122 -2.05 5.93 10.10
N TRP A 123 -0.75 5.69 9.91
CA TRP A 123 -0.02 4.69 10.68
C TRP A 123 1.42 5.15 10.96
N PRO A 124 1.99 4.79 12.12
CA PRO A 124 3.38 5.09 12.44
C PRO A 124 4.33 4.25 11.59
N THR A 125 5.49 4.83 11.26
CA THR A 125 6.49 4.17 10.41
C THR A 125 7.63 3.56 11.20
N ASP A 126 7.86 4.06 12.42
CA ASP A 126 8.89 3.61 13.34
C ASP A 126 8.90 2.08 13.51
N PRO A 127 7.75 1.39 13.74
CA PRO A 127 7.78 -0.05 14.01
C PRO A 127 8.33 -0.93 12.88
N VAL A 128 8.20 -0.49 11.62
CA VAL A 128 8.56 -1.31 10.45
C VAL A 128 9.33 -0.51 9.41
N LEU A 129 8.69 0.48 8.77
CA LEU A 129 9.22 1.19 7.60
C LEU A 129 10.59 1.84 7.86
N GLN A 130 10.81 2.41 9.05
CA GLN A 130 12.10 3.03 9.39
C GLN A 130 13.23 2.02 9.59
N HIS A 131 12.91 0.75 9.81
CA HIS A 131 13.87 -0.32 10.08
C HIS A 131 14.09 -1.27 8.90
N LEU A 132 13.41 -1.05 7.77
CA LEU A 132 13.59 -1.86 6.57
C LEU A 132 14.99 -1.70 5.98
N THR A 133 15.56 -2.81 5.51
CA THR A 133 16.85 -2.84 4.80
C THR A 133 16.69 -3.66 3.50
N PRO A 134 16.96 -3.08 2.31
CA PRO A 134 17.32 -1.68 2.06
C PRO A 134 16.24 -0.68 2.51
N LYS A 135 16.64 0.58 2.74
CA LYS A 135 15.71 1.65 3.12
C LYS A 135 14.72 1.89 1.97
N LEU A 136 13.44 1.88 2.30
CA LEU A 136 12.33 2.11 1.37
C LEU A 136 11.98 3.60 1.35
N GLY A 137 11.76 4.17 0.17
CA GLY A 137 11.23 5.52 0.00
C GLY A 137 9.70 5.54 0.10
N LEU A 138 9.13 6.66 0.57
CA LEU A 138 7.68 6.81 0.72
C LEU A 138 6.92 6.51 -0.59
N TYR A 139 7.38 7.05 -1.72
CA TYR A 139 6.75 6.87 -3.04
C TYR A 139 7.16 5.57 -3.75
N GLU A 140 7.89 4.69 -3.07
CA GLU A 140 8.05 3.30 -3.50
C GLU A 140 6.98 2.39 -2.88
N LEU A 141 6.14 2.95 -1.98
CA LEU A 141 4.91 2.32 -1.51
C LEU A 141 3.79 2.52 -2.53
N GLY A 142 3.09 1.44 -2.82
CA GLY A 142 1.78 1.44 -3.45
C GLY A 142 0.69 1.30 -2.40
N ALA A 143 -0.45 1.95 -2.65
CA ALA A 143 -1.64 1.77 -1.84
C ALA A 143 -2.83 1.46 -2.72
N LEU A 144 -3.69 0.58 -2.22
CA LEU A 144 -4.88 0.14 -2.92
C LEU A 144 -6.06 0.06 -1.95
N VAL A 145 -7.10 0.83 -2.26
CA VAL A 145 -8.36 0.86 -1.53
C VAL A 145 -9.42 0.20 -2.39
N ARG A 146 -9.69 -1.10 -2.15
CA ARG A 146 -10.74 -1.83 -2.87
C ARG A 146 -12.09 -1.59 -2.23
N LEU A 147 -13.11 -1.52 -3.08
CA LEU A 147 -14.50 -1.31 -2.67
C LEU A 147 -15.30 -2.59 -2.92
N ASP A 148 -16.09 -2.98 -1.93
CA ASP A 148 -17.09 -4.06 -1.94
C ASP A 148 -16.54 -5.50 -2.11
N ALA A 149 -15.27 -5.66 -2.50
CA ALA A 149 -14.60 -6.95 -2.66
C ALA A 149 -13.13 -6.89 -2.21
N GLU A 150 -12.75 -7.74 -1.25
CA GLU A 150 -11.35 -7.84 -0.77
C GLU A 150 -10.45 -8.51 -1.81
N SER A 151 -10.95 -9.56 -2.46
CA SER A 151 -10.19 -10.36 -3.41
C SER A 151 -10.11 -9.68 -4.77
N THR A 152 -8.94 -9.82 -5.39
CA THR A 152 -8.72 -9.42 -6.78
C THR A 152 -9.61 -10.21 -7.77
N SER A 153 -10.05 -9.55 -8.83
CA SER A 153 -10.98 -10.08 -9.84
C SER A 153 -10.65 -9.47 -11.22
N SER A 154 -11.32 -9.89 -12.29
CA SER A 154 -11.20 -9.23 -13.60
C SER A 154 -11.82 -7.84 -13.64
N ILE A 155 -12.75 -7.52 -12.73
CA ILE A 155 -13.44 -6.23 -12.61
C ILE A 155 -13.33 -5.75 -11.17
N GLU A 156 -12.48 -4.75 -10.93
CA GLU A 156 -12.26 -4.18 -9.60
C GLU A 156 -12.91 -2.80 -9.46
N ARG A 157 -13.45 -2.49 -8.29
CA ARG A 157 -13.85 -1.13 -7.89
C ARG A 157 -12.84 -0.63 -6.88
N VAL A 158 -12.30 0.57 -7.09
CA VAL A 158 -11.27 1.14 -6.23
C VAL A 158 -11.53 2.61 -5.96
N ALA A 159 -11.11 3.07 -4.79
CA ALA A 159 -10.97 4.49 -4.50
C ALA A 159 -9.48 4.87 -4.65
N PRO A 160 -9.10 5.67 -5.66
CA PRO A 160 -7.74 6.18 -5.74
C PRO A 160 -7.44 7.00 -4.50
N ALA A 161 -6.23 6.83 -3.97
CA ALA A 161 -5.85 7.41 -2.70
C ALA A 161 -4.71 8.43 -2.84
N VAL A 162 -4.67 9.41 -1.95
CA VAL A 162 -3.55 10.32 -1.77
C VAL A 162 -2.65 9.73 -0.68
N LEU A 163 -1.39 9.48 -1.01
CA LEU A 163 -0.35 9.08 -0.06
C LEU A 163 0.48 10.31 0.30
N TYR A 164 0.55 10.63 1.58
CA TYR A 164 1.26 11.81 2.09
C TYR A 164 1.71 11.59 3.53
N HIS A 165 2.54 12.48 4.08
CA HIS A 165 3.02 12.45 5.45
C HIS A 165 2.71 13.73 6.22
N LYS A 166 2.72 14.90 5.58
CA LYS A 166 2.46 16.18 6.25
C LYS A 166 1.17 16.82 5.76
N ASP A 167 1.17 17.31 4.53
CA ASP A 167 0.09 18.09 3.93
C ASP A 167 -0.56 17.32 2.78
N ALA A 168 -1.90 17.25 2.74
CA ALA A 168 -2.62 16.70 1.59
C ALA A 168 -2.69 17.76 0.47
N PRO A 169 -2.73 17.38 -0.82
CA PRO A 169 -2.94 18.34 -1.89
C PRO A 169 -4.35 18.93 -1.77
N SER A 170 -4.51 20.18 -2.20
CA SER A 170 -5.85 20.79 -2.34
C SER A 170 -6.62 20.25 -3.54
N ARG A 171 -5.90 19.82 -4.59
CA ARG A 171 -6.44 19.32 -5.84
C ARG A 171 -5.70 18.08 -6.31
N ILE A 172 -6.43 17.13 -6.91
CA ILE A 172 -5.86 15.98 -7.60
C ILE A 172 -5.69 16.34 -9.09
N GLU A 173 -4.46 16.33 -9.57
CA GLU A 173 -4.09 16.68 -10.95
C GLU A 173 -3.91 15.46 -11.85
N GLY A 174 -3.82 14.26 -11.26
CA GLY A 174 -3.64 13.03 -12.02
C GLY A 174 -3.68 11.79 -11.14
N TYR A 175 -3.51 10.63 -11.77
CA TYR A 175 -3.49 9.34 -11.10
C TYR A 175 -2.44 8.40 -11.67
N PHE A 176 -1.82 7.62 -10.79
CA PHE A 176 -0.99 6.48 -11.12
C PHE A 176 -1.70 5.17 -10.78
N PHE A 177 -1.93 4.35 -11.79
CA PHE A 177 -2.36 2.97 -11.64
C PHE A 177 -1.17 2.04 -11.89
N THR A 178 -0.63 1.44 -10.84
CA THR A 178 0.49 0.49 -10.96
C THR A 178 -0.02 -0.94 -10.93
N LEU A 179 0.41 -1.73 -11.91
CA LEU A 179 -0.01 -3.12 -12.11
C LEU A 179 1.20 -4.04 -12.31
N LYS A 180 0.98 -5.35 -12.17
CA LYS A 180 1.89 -6.42 -12.60
C LYS A 180 1.15 -7.40 -13.49
N THR A 181 1.85 -7.99 -14.46
CA THR A 181 1.35 -9.12 -15.23
C THR A 181 1.93 -10.43 -14.74
N GLY A 182 1.16 -11.52 -14.81
CA GLY A 182 1.66 -12.87 -14.51
C GLY A 182 2.55 -13.44 -15.61
N GLU A 183 2.41 -12.95 -16.85
CA GLU A 183 3.19 -13.35 -18.02
C GLU A 183 3.72 -12.12 -18.77
N ASP A 184 4.70 -12.32 -19.66
CA ASP A 184 5.09 -11.30 -20.63
C ASP A 184 3.89 -10.96 -21.52
N ALA A 185 3.54 -9.69 -21.67
CA ALA A 185 2.30 -9.28 -22.33
C ALA A 185 2.46 -8.05 -23.21
N ARG A 186 1.64 -7.96 -24.26
CA ARG A 186 1.37 -6.71 -24.98
C ARG A 186 0.02 -6.20 -24.51
N LEU A 187 -0.04 -4.94 -24.08
CA LEU A 187 -1.22 -4.36 -23.45
C LEU A 187 -1.59 -3.02 -24.07
N LEU A 188 -2.87 -2.73 -24.05
CA LEU A 188 -3.46 -1.42 -24.29
C LEU A 188 -4.25 -1.05 -23.03
N ALA A 189 -3.98 0.12 -22.48
CA ALA A 189 -4.76 0.74 -21.42
C ALA A 189 -5.54 1.92 -21.98
N SER A 190 -6.81 2.07 -21.59
CA SER A 190 -7.65 3.21 -21.95
C SER A 190 -8.52 3.61 -20.76
N ILE A 191 -8.62 4.91 -20.50
CA ILE A 191 -9.53 5.45 -19.48
C ILE A 191 -10.70 6.12 -20.18
N THR A 192 -11.90 5.78 -19.75
CA THR A 192 -13.16 6.30 -20.31
C THR A 192 -14.01 6.91 -19.20
N HIS A 193 -14.56 8.11 -19.44
CA HIS A 193 -15.58 8.70 -18.59
C HIS A 193 -16.91 7.94 -18.77
N LYS A 194 -17.47 7.36 -17.71
CA LYS A 194 -18.61 6.44 -17.83
C LYS A 194 -19.89 7.11 -18.33
N ALA A 195 -20.12 8.37 -17.94
CA ALA A 195 -21.35 9.07 -18.33
C ALA A 195 -21.36 9.49 -19.81
N SER A 196 -20.23 9.99 -20.32
CA SER A 196 -20.14 10.44 -21.72
C SER A 196 -19.63 9.38 -22.69
N GLY A 197 -19.02 8.30 -22.20
CA GLY A 197 -18.33 7.30 -23.02
C GLY A 197 -17.06 7.82 -23.70
N LYS A 198 -16.58 9.01 -23.32
CA LYS A 198 -15.39 9.64 -23.91
C LYS A 198 -14.11 8.98 -23.37
N GLU A 199 -13.26 8.49 -24.26
CA GLU A 199 -11.88 8.11 -23.94
C GLU A 199 -11.08 9.39 -23.60
N VAL A 200 -10.46 9.41 -22.42
CA VAL A 200 -9.68 10.54 -21.90
C VAL A 200 -8.19 10.25 -21.82
N GLU A 201 -7.79 8.97 -21.87
CA GLU A 201 -6.39 8.54 -21.79
C GLU A 201 -6.21 7.23 -22.55
N ARG A 202 -5.06 7.04 -23.19
CA ARG A 202 -4.74 5.82 -23.92
C ARG A 202 -3.24 5.56 -23.99
N GLN A 203 -2.80 4.41 -23.48
CA GLN A 203 -1.40 4.00 -23.45
C GLN A 203 -1.19 2.61 -24.03
N LEU A 204 -0.26 2.51 -24.98
CA LEU A 204 0.15 1.25 -25.60
C LEU A 204 1.46 0.73 -25.00
N PHE A 205 1.41 -0.46 -24.44
CA PHE A 205 2.58 -1.17 -23.94
C PHE A 205 2.96 -2.31 -24.87
N ARG A 206 3.99 -2.10 -25.69
CA ARG A 206 4.45 -3.09 -26.69
C ARG A 206 4.92 -4.40 -26.06
N ARG A 207 5.51 -4.33 -24.86
CA ARG A 207 5.92 -5.47 -24.04
C ARG A 207 6.02 -5.05 -22.58
N LYS A 208 5.36 -5.78 -21.70
CA LYS A 208 5.58 -5.80 -20.26
C LYS A 208 6.09 -7.17 -19.86
N ARG A 209 7.05 -7.19 -18.94
CA ARG A 209 7.64 -8.44 -18.45
C ARG A 209 6.84 -8.96 -17.27
N ALA A 210 6.69 -10.27 -17.20
CA ALA A 210 6.06 -10.93 -16.07
C ALA A 210 6.68 -10.48 -14.73
N GLY A 211 5.84 -10.23 -13.73
CA GLY A 211 6.25 -9.89 -12.36
C GLY A 211 6.82 -8.49 -12.16
N LEU A 212 7.20 -7.76 -13.22
CA LEU A 212 7.69 -6.39 -13.11
C LEU A 212 6.53 -5.39 -13.10
N PRO A 213 6.53 -4.42 -12.16
CA PRO A 213 5.49 -3.43 -12.12
C PRO A 213 5.55 -2.49 -13.33
N PHE A 214 4.39 -2.02 -13.76
CA PHE A 214 4.27 -0.93 -14.73
C PHE A 214 3.14 0.00 -14.33
N THR A 215 3.27 1.27 -14.69
CA THR A 215 2.32 2.31 -14.32
C THR A 215 1.63 2.88 -15.54
N ILE A 216 0.33 3.10 -15.41
CA ILE A 216 -0.48 3.93 -16.30
C ILE A 216 -0.65 5.27 -15.57
N HIS A 217 -0.22 6.35 -16.22
CA HIS A 217 -0.38 7.70 -15.71
C HIS A 217 -1.53 8.40 -16.43
N TRP A 218 -2.46 9.01 -15.70
CA TRP A 218 -3.51 9.81 -16.28
C TRP A 218 -3.47 11.23 -15.72
N GLU A 219 -3.26 12.21 -16.59
CA GLU A 219 -3.39 13.63 -16.27
C GLU A 219 -4.88 14.00 -16.25
N ALA A 220 -5.37 14.36 -15.06
CA ALA A 220 -6.79 14.56 -14.76
C ALA A 220 -7.10 16.00 -14.30
N GLU A 221 -6.19 16.96 -14.49
CA GLU A 221 -6.38 18.34 -14.05
C GLU A 221 -7.71 18.93 -14.55
N ASP A 222 -8.01 18.76 -15.85
CA ASP A 222 -9.23 19.27 -16.49
C ASP A 222 -10.37 18.24 -16.58
N ALA A 223 -10.26 17.13 -15.86
CA ALA A 223 -11.29 16.10 -15.86
C ALA A 223 -12.52 16.54 -15.05
N GLU A 224 -13.71 16.19 -15.54
CA GLU A 224 -14.95 16.43 -14.81
C GLU A 224 -15.07 15.44 -13.64
N PRO A 225 -15.55 15.87 -12.46
CA PRO A 225 -15.85 14.94 -11.38
C PRO A 225 -16.84 13.86 -11.83
N GLY A 226 -16.59 12.60 -11.50
CA GLY A 226 -17.47 11.52 -11.92
C GLY A 226 -16.83 10.15 -11.93
N SER A 227 -17.59 9.16 -12.41
CA SER A 227 -17.13 7.79 -12.51
C SER A 227 -16.35 7.56 -13.81
N TYR A 228 -15.17 6.95 -13.67
CA TYR A 228 -14.30 6.55 -14.76
C TYR A 228 -14.07 5.04 -14.75
N LYS A 229 -13.61 4.55 -15.89
CA LYS A 229 -13.25 3.16 -16.10
C LYS A 229 -11.89 3.08 -16.79
N LEU A 230 -10.96 2.35 -16.19
CA LEU A 230 -9.70 1.95 -16.80
C LEU A 230 -9.85 0.52 -17.34
N ASP A 231 -9.82 0.40 -18.65
CA ASP A 231 -9.77 -0.88 -19.35
C ASP A 231 -8.34 -1.20 -19.74
N ILE A 232 -7.90 -2.42 -19.43
CA ILE A 232 -6.62 -2.96 -19.85
C ILE A 232 -6.91 -4.24 -20.63
N SER A 233 -6.47 -4.28 -21.87
CA SER A 233 -6.68 -5.42 -22.76
C SER A 233 -5.40 -5.76 -23.53
N GLY A 234 -5.28 -6.99 -24.01
CA GLY A 234 -4.12 -7.40 -24.74
C GLY A 234 -4.00 -8.91 -24.87
N PHE A 235 -2.78 -9.39 -24.98
CA PHE A 235 -2.50 -10.83 -25.07
C PHE A 235 -1.14 -11.16 -24.46
N SER A 236 -1.04 -12.39 -23.97
CA SER A 236 0.20 -12.99 -23.50
C SER A 236 1.14 -13.24 -24.68
N LEU A 237 2.42 -12.90 -24.52
CA LEU A 237 3.44 -13.15 -25.54
C LEU A 237 3.92 -14.61 -25.55
N SER A 238 3.69 -15.38 -24.48
CA SER A 238 4.04 -16.80 -24.40
C SER A 238 2.91 -17.69 -24.93
N SER A 239 1.67 -17.43 -24.53
CA SER A 239 0.53 -18.30 -24.81
C SER A 239 -0.43 -17.76 -25.87
N ASN A 240 -0.25 -16.51 -26.29
CA ASN A 240 -1.16 -15.77 -27.18
C ASN A 240 -2.62 -15.70 -26.67
N GLN A 241 -2.85 -16.03 -25.39
CA GLN A 241 -4.17 -15.94 -24.77
C GLN A 241 -4.54 -14.48 -24.52
N PRO A 242 -5.82 -14.11 -24.71
CA PRO A 242 -6.29 -12.78 -24.42
C PRO A 242 -6.19 -12.48 -22.93
N ILE A 243 -5.86 -11.23 -22.61
CA ILE A 243 -5.75 -10.73 -21.26
C ILE A 243 -6.68 -9.52 -21.14
N SER A 244 -7.44 -9.45 -20.04
CA SER A 244 -8.28 -8.29 -19.75
C SER A 244 -8.34 -8.00 -18.25
N LYS A 245 -8.49 -6.72 -17.93
CA LYS A 245 -8.72 -6.19 -16.59
C LYS A 245 -9.52 -4.90 -16.71
N GLU A 246 -10.54 -4.75 -15.89
CA GLU A 246 -11.37 -3.55 -15.81
C GLU A 246 -11.30 -3.00 -14.39
N ILE A 247 -11.10 -1.69 -14.25
CA ILE A 247 -10.99 -0.99 -12.97
C ILE A 247 -11.95 0.21 -12.99
N HIS A 248 -12.91 0.23 -12.08
CA HIS A 248 -13.84 1.34 -11.88
C HIS A 248 -13.37 2.20 -10.73
N PHE A 249 -13.43 3.52 -10.91
CA PHE A 249 -13.03 4.47 -9.89
C PHE A 249 -13.79 5.79 -10.06
N TYR A 250 -13.82 6.59 -9.00
CA TYR A 250 -14.42 7.93 -9.01
C TYR A 250 -13.31 8.99 -8.99
N HIS A 251 -13.38 9.96 -9.90
CA HIS A 251 -12.53 11.15 -9.87
C HIS A 251 -13.27 12.27 -9.14
N GLN A 252 -12.70 12.74 -8.04
CA GLN A 252 -13.12 13.96 -7.36
C GLN A 252 -11.88 14.87 -7.23
N PRO A 253 -11.79 15.99 -7.97
CA PRO A 253 -10.58 16.78 -8.04
C PRO A 253 -10.29 17.58 -6.76
N ILE A 254 -11.31 18.09 -6.07
CA ILE A 254 -11.14 18.95 -4.89
C ILE A 254 -11.12 18.10 -3.61
N VAL A 255 -9.98 18.05 -2.92
CA VAL A 255 -9.77 17.23 -1.71
C VAL A 255 -10.33 17.91 -0.46
N ASN A 256 -10.13 19.22 -0.35
CA ASN A 256 -10.61 20.05 0.77
C ASN A 256 -11.45 21.20 0.18
N PRO A 257 -12.78 21.05 0.08
CA PRO A 257 -13.68 22.12 -0.37
C PRO A 257 -13.85 23.24 0.66
#